data_AF-A0A924TJH0-F1
#
_entry.id   AF-A0A924TJH0-F1
#
_cell.length_a   1.000
_cell.length_b   1.000
_cell.length_c   1.000
_cell.angle_alpha   90.00
_cell.angle_beta   90.00
_cell.angle_gamma   90.00
#
_symmetry.space_group_name_H-M   'P 1'
#
loop_
_entity.id
_entity.type
_entity.pdbx_description
1 polymer ?
#
loop_
_entity_poly.entity_id
_entity_poly.type
_entity_poly.pdbx_seq_one_letter_code
_entity_poly.pdbx_strand_id
1 'polypeptide(L)'
;MDELKIRCPKCNWEPDGKPYWQCTCGNTWDTFSTGGRCPKCTKVWEDTQCIPQAGGCTKTSPHLDWYDGLEDMIAQLKAEIKERWNEGVAY
;
A
#
# COMPACT_ATOMS: atom_id res chain seq x y z
N MET A 1 10.33 -6.72 -14.45
CA MET A 1 10.05 -6.69 -13.01
C MET A 1 9.08 -5.55 -12.86
N ASP A 2 7.79 -5.84 -12.80
CA ASP A 2 6.80 -4.79 -12.69
C ASP A 2 7.02 -4.07 -11.36
N GLU A 3 7.36 -2.80 -11.46
CA GLU A 3 7.67 -1.94 -10.34
C GLU A 3 6.40 -1.75 -9.50
N LEU A 4 6.51 -1.87 -8.18
CA LEU A 4 5.39 -1.63 -7.26
C LEU A 4 4.91 -0.18 -7.43
N LYS A 5 3.66 0.01 -7.82
CA LYS A 5 3.08 1.35 -8.00
C LYS A 5 2.01 1.63 -6.98
N ILE A 6 1.96 2.87 -6.51
CA ILE A 6 0.92 3.32 -5.60
C ILE A 6 -0.12 4.09 -6.41
N ARG A 7 -1.32 3.54 -6.54
CA ARG A 7 -2.41 4.17 -7.27
C ARG A 7 -3.78 3.75 -6.75
N CYS A 8 -4.77 4.63 -6.90
CA CYS A 8 -6.13 4.31 -6.49
C CYS A 8 -6.67 3.12 -7.30
N PRO A 9 -7.11 2.02 -6.66
CA PRO A 9 -7.62 0.84 -7.37
C PRO A 9 -8.94 1.08 -8.12
N LYS A 10 -9.55 2.25 -7.93
CA LYS A 10 -10.84 2.61 -8.54
C LYS A 10 -10.73 3.60 -9.69
N CYS A 11 -9.68 4.42 -9.74
CA CYS A 11 -9.53 5.47 -10.76
C CYS A 11 -8.09 5.69 -11.24
N ASN A 12 -7.14 4.88 -10.79
CA ASN A 12 -5.71 4.95 -11.13
C ASN A 12 -5.01 6.27 -10.78
N TRP A 13 -5.58 7.09 -9.89
CA TRP A 13 -4.93 8.30 -9.41
C TRP A 13 -3.68 7.94 -8.59
N GLU A 14 -2.55 8.57 -8.90
CA GLU A 14 -1.27 8.39 -8.22
C GLU A 14 -1.07 9.51 -7.18
N PRO A 15 -0.86 9.19 -5.88
CA PRO A 15 -0.56 10.17 -4.85
C PRO A 15 0.72 10.94 -5.12
N ASP A 16 0.72 12.25 -4.83
CA ASP A 16 1.87 13.15 -5.05
C ASP A 16 2.77 13.32 -3.80
N GLY A 17 2.56 12.49 -2.77
CA GLY A 17 3.32 12.53 -1.51
C GLY A 17 2.93 13.64 -0.53
N LYS A 18 1.87 14.42 -0.81
CA LYS A 18 1.41 15.47 0.11
C LYS A 18 0.56 14.92 1.26
N PRO A 19 0.50 15.66 2.40
CA PRO A 19 -0.24 15.23 3.58
C PRO A 19 -1.74 15.49 3.42
N TYR A 20 -2.45 14.55 2.80
CA TYR A 20 -3.90 14.67 2.59
C TYR A 20 -4.75 13.93 3.61
N TRP A 21 -4.21 12.91 4.29
CA TRP A 21 -4.98 12.06 5.19
C TRP A 21 -4.82 12.50 6.63
N GLN A 22 -5.94 12.61 7.36
CA GLN A 22 -5.96 13.00 8.76
C GLN A 22 -6.36 11.83 9.67
N CYS A 23 -5.61 11.66 10.76
CA CYS A 23 -5.83 10.61 11.74
C CYS A 23 -6.84 11.10 12.78
N THR A 24 -7.46 10.18 13.51
CA THR A 24 -8.29 10.49 14.67
C THR A 24 -7.52 11.19 15.80
N CYS A 25 -6.18 11.13 15.81
CA CYS A 25 -5.35 11.91 16.72
C CYS A 25 -5.02 13.34 16.23
N GLY A 26 -5.61 13.75 15.09
CA GLY A 26 -5.42 15.06 14.46
C GLY A 26 -4.15 15.22 13.61
N ASN A 27 -3.31 14.19 13.47
CA ASN A 27 -2.14 14.25 12.62
C ASN A 27 -2.54 14.14 11.14
N THR A 28 -2.06 15.04 10.30
CA THR A 28 -2.21 14.93 8.83
C THR A 28 -0.89 14.48 8.22
N TRP A 29 -0.90 13.48 7.35
CA TRP A 29 0.30 12.93 6.73
C TRP A 29 0.02 12.28 5.37
N ASP A 30 1.08 11.97 4.63
CA ASP A 30 1.00 11.07 3.48
C ASP A 30 0.91 9.63 3.99
N THR A 31 -0.26 9.01 3.80
CA THR A 31 -0.52 7.65 4.29
C THR A 31 0.45 6.62 3.71
N PHE A 32 0.97 6.85 2.50
CA PHE A 32 1.85 5.91 1.81
C PHE A 32 3.29 5.93 2.33
N SER A 33 3.75 7.06 2.87
CA SER A 33 5.08 7.20 3.50
C SER A 33 5.32 6.23 4.67
N THR A 34 4.25 5.68 5.26
CA THR A 34 4.31 4.79 6.43
C THR A 34 3.46 3.53 6.29
N GLY A 35 2.95 3.23 5.10
CA GLY A 35 2.07 2.07 4.86
C GLY A 35 0.80 2.10 5.71
N GLY A 36 0.13 3.25 5.81
CA GLY A 36 -1.13 3.41 6.53
C GLY A 36 -0.97 3.64 8.03
N ARG A 37 0.26 3.68 8.56
CA ARG A 37 0.52 3.87 9.98
C ARG A 37 0.68 5.35 10.34
N CYS A 38 -0.17 5.87 11.23
CA CYS A 38 -0.03 7.24 11.72
C CYS A 38 1.35 7.43 12.41
N PRO A 39 2.19 8.37 11.98
CA PRO A 39 3.53 8.58 12.56
C PRO A 39 3.47 9.12 13.99
N LYS A 40 2.35 9.73 14.41
CA LYS A 40 2.18 10.33 15.74
C LYS A 40 1.66 9.34 16.78
N CYS A 41 0.55 8.66 16.49
CA CYS A 41 -0.12 7.78 17.47
C CYS A 41 0.04 6.29 17.16
N THR A 42 0.75 5.94 16.08
CA THR A 42 1.07 4.57 15.64
C THR A 42 -0.11 3.69 15.22
N LYS A 43 -1.34 4.21 15.23
CA LYS A 43 -2.54 3.55 14.69
C LYS A 43 -2.32 3.18 13.22
N VAL A 44 -2.68 1.95 12.86
CA VAL A 44 -2.69 1.47 11.48
C VAL A 44 -4.08 1.64 10.90
N TRP A 45 -4.19 2.23 9.71
CA TRP A 45 -5.42 2.39 8.97
C TRP A 45 -5.52 1.29 7.91
N GLU A 46 -6.61 0.52 7.96
CA GLU A 46 -6.86 -0.57 7.02
C GLU A 46 -7.41 -0.08 5.68
N ASP A 47 -8.01 1.11 5.68
CA ASP A 47 -8.65 1.74 4.52
C ASP A 47 -8.02 3.09 4.21
N THR A 48 -8.01 3.46 2.93
CA THR A 48 -7.51 4.76 2.45
C THR A 48 -8.49 5.38 1.46
N GLN A 49 -8.84 6.65 1.73
CA GLN A 49 -9.71 7.44 0.86
C GLN A 49 -8.93 8.04 -0.31
N CYS A 50 -9.52 8.01 -1.50
CA CYS A 50 -9.00 8.71 -2.67
C CYS A 50 -9.36 10.20 -2.64
N ILE A 51 -8.36 11.08 -2.70
CA ILE A 51 -8.50 12.51 -2.37
C ILE A 51 -8.99 13.32 -3.58
N PRO A 52 -10.24 13.82 -3.59
CA PRO A 52 -10.79 14.51 -4.76
C PRO A 52 -10.10 15.83 -5.07
N GLN A 53 -9.67 16.58 -4.05
CA GLN A 53 -8.99 17.87 -4.25
C GLN A 53 -7.60 17.72 -4.89
N ALA A 54 -7.06 16.49 -4.91
CA ALA A 54 -5.79 16.15 -5.54
C ALA A 54 -5.97 15.43 -6.89
N GLY A 55 -7.21 15.29 -7.38
CA GLY A 55 -7.54 14.59 -8.64
C GLY A 55 -8.10 13.18 -8.48
N GLY A 56 -8.40 12.75 -7.24
CA GLY A 56 -8.97 11.45 -6.92
C GLY A 56 -10.49 11.33 -7.07
N CYS A 57 -11.04 10.14 -6.77
CA CYS A 57 -12.44 9.78 -7.02
C CYS A 57 -13.34 9.68 -5.78
N THR A 58 -12.94 10.20 -4.62
CA THR A 58 -13.64 10.15 -3.30
C THR A 58 -13.86 8.78 -2.68
N LYS A 59 -13.72 7.69 -3.45
CA LYS A 59 -13.94 6.33 -2.97
C LYS A 59 -12.86 5.93 -1.96
N THR A 60 -13.27 5.12 -0.99
CA THR A 60 -12.37 4.45 -0.05
C THR A 60 -12.11 3.04 -0.54
N SER A 61 -10.91 2.52 -0.31
CA SER A 61 -10.54 1.13 -0.60
C SER A 61 -9.54 0.65 0.44
N PRO A 62 -9.41 -0.68 0.64
CA PRO A 62 -8.38 -1.24 1.49
C PRO A 62 -7.01 -0.66 1.14
N HIS A 63 -6.20 -0.31 2.13
CA HIS A 63 -4.92 0.35 1.92
C HIS A 63 -3.95 -0.50 1.08
N LEU A 64 -3.99 -1.82 1.26
CA LEU A 64 -3.17 -2.76 0.47
C LEU A 64 -3.56 -2.79 -1.02
N ASP A 65 -4.82 -2.54 -1.37
CA ASP A 65 -5.28 -2.51 -2.77
C ASP A 65 -4.67 -1.33 -3.56
N TRP A 66 -4.07 -0.34 -2.89
CA TRP A 66 -3.39 0.77 -3.56
C TRP A 66 -2.02 0.37 -4.12
N TYR A 67 -1.47 -0.76 -3.69
CA TYR A 67 -0.15 -1.24 -4.10
C TYR A 67 -0.27 -2.17 -5.31
N ASP A 68 -0.33 -1.57 -6.49
CA ASP A 68 -0.38 -2.26 -7.77
C ASP A 68 0.93 -3.03 -8.04
N GLY A 69 0.80 -4.32 -8.34
CA GLY A 69 1.93 -5.25 -8.48
C GLY A 69 2.34 -5.96 -7.18
N LEU A 70 1.71 -5.67 -6.04
CA LEU A 70 2.02 -6.33 -4.76
C LEU A 70 1.78 -7.85 -4.81
N GLU A 71 0.67 -8.28 -5.40
CA GLU A 71 0.33 -9.70 -5.53
C GLU A 71 1.38 -10.47 -6.35
N ASP A 72 1.85 -9.89 -7.46
CA ASP A 72 2.87 -10.49 -8.30
C ASP A 72 4.21 -10.61 -7.57
N MET A 73 4.61 -9.57 -6.82
CA MET A 73 5.81 -9.62 -5.97
C MET A 73 5.70 -10.71 -4.89
N ILE A 74 4.54 -10.82 -4.23
CA ILE A 74 4.29 -11.85 -3.22
C ILE A 74 4.37 -13.25 -3.85
N ALA A 75 3.79 -13.43 -5.04
CA ALA A 75 3.81 -14.71 -5.74
C ALA A 75 5.25 -15.14 -6.10
N GLN A 76 6.07 -14.21 -6.59
CA GLN A 76 7.49 -14.45 -6.89
C GLN A 76 8.27 -14.85 -5.64
N LEU A 77 8.16 -14.07 -4.55
CA LEU A 77 8.83 -14.38 -3.28
C LEU A 77 8.40 -15.74 -2.71
N LYS A 78 7.11 -16.09 -2.81
CA LYS A 78 6.60 -17.41 -2.39
C LYS A 78 7.20 -18.55 -3.20
N ALA A 79 7.38 -18.37 -4.51
CA ALA A 79 8.01 -19.36 -5.38
C ALA A 79 9.48 -19.59 -4.99
N GLU A 80 10.25 -18.50 -4.81
CA GLU A 80 11.66 -18.57 -4.41
C GLU A 80 11.86 -19.24 -3.05
N ILE A 81 11.03 -18.92 -2.06
CA ILE A 81 11.09 -19.55 -0.74
C ILE A 81 10.80 -21.05 -0.85
N LYS A 82 9.81 -21.43 -1.65
CA LYS A 82 9.43 -22.83 -1.86
C LYS A 82 10.54 -23.63 -2.53
N GLU A 83 11.20 -23.07 -3.54
CA GLU A 83 12.34 -23.69 -4.22
C GLU A 83 13.49 -23.92 -3.24
N ARG A 84 13.88 -22.90 -2.46
CA ARG A 84 14.93 -23.02 -1.44
C ARG A 84 14.63 -24.08 -0.37
N TRP A 85 13.38 -24.21 0.04
CA TRP A 85 12.98 -25.25 0.99
C TRP A 85 13.09 -26.65 0.39
N ASN A 86 12.72 -26.83 -0.87
CA ASN A 86 12.85 -28.12 -1.55
C ASN A 86 14.32 -28.53 -1.75
N GLU A 87 15.21 -27.57 -2.04
CA GLU A 87 16.65 -27.81 -2.16
C GLU A 87 17.29 -28.17 -0.82
N GLY A 88 16.85 -27.55 0.28
CA GLY A 88 17.38 -27.79 1.63
C GLY A 88 16.95 -29.10 2.30
N VAL A 89 15.97 -29.82 1.75
CA VAL A 89 15.44 -31.09 2.28
C VAL A 89 16.03 -32.31 1.54
N ALA A 90 16.87 -32.09 0.53
CA ALA A 90 17.60 -33.13 -0.19
C ALA A 90 18.90 -33.55 0.54
N TYR A 91 18.81 -34.00 1.79
CA TYR A 91 19.90 -34.70 2.51
C TYR A 91 19.35 -35.74 3.49
#